data_AF-A0A5B0S0L7-F1
#
_entry.id   AF-A0A5B0S0L7-F1
#
_cell.length_a   1.000
_cell.length_b   1.000
_cell.length_c   1.000
_cell.angle_alpha   90.00
_cell.angle_beta   90.00
_cell.angle_gamma   90.00
#
_symmetry.space_group_name_H-M   'P 1'
#
loop_
_entity.id
_entity.type
_entity.pdbx_description
1 polymer ?
#
loop_
_entity_poly.entity_id
_entity_poly.type
_entity_poly.pdbx_seq_one_letter_code
_entity_poly.pdbx_strand_id
1 'polypeptide(L)'
;MAAYTAELGFLASPVSTHVQSAEQHNQSVNSLALVSARYTIQAVEVLSMLLSSHLYVVCMAIDLRVIDQMFQKELKGLLPVLLDSHFKSRPTQAADPLIGALASRLEATASLDSEARFLSAFKQTLHVILAFPVDLEEARSWPSFAASQSTLLYKRTRDQYFENSESLLAEKWLGKKNKHLYHFVRKELGIGPRRGDVRLGRHEGSVSIDVSKIYESVRSGELYKFMNRMF
;
A
#
# COMPACT_ATOMS: atom_id res chain seq x y z
N MET A 1 11.45 3.68 9.92
CA MET A 1 10.34 4.49 10.50
C MET A 1 10.40 4.53 12.03
N ALA A 2 10.30 3.41 12.75
CA ALA A 2 10.36 3.41 14.23
C ALA A 2 11.62 4.09 14.80
N ALA A 3 12.80 3.82 14.23
CA ALA A 3 14.05 4.48 14.63
C ALA A 3 13.99 6.01 14.49
N TYR A 4 13.46 6.52 13.36
CA TYR A 4 13.28 7.97 13.14
C TYR A 4 12.34 8.58 14.17
N THR A 5 11.22 7.90 14.49
CA THR A 5 10.29 8.37 15.52
C THR A 5 10.93 8.39 16.91
N ALA A 6 11.74 7.38 17.25
CA ALA A 6 12.46 7.33 18.53
C ALA A 6 13.50 8.47 18.63
N GLU A 7 14.26 8.72 17.57
CA GLU A 7 15.22 9.82 17.51
C GLU A 7 14.53 11.19 17.61
N LEU A 8 13.39 11.38 16.95
CA LEU A 8 12.57 12.59 17.11
C LEU A 8 12.12 12.80 18.56
N GLY A 9 11.73 11.73 19.25
CA GLY A 9 11.37 11.78 20.66
C GLY A 9 12.53 12.25 21.54
N PHE A 10 13.75 11.79 21.25
CA PHE A 10 14.95 12.24 21.96
C PHE A 10 15.27 13.71 21.67
N LEU A 11 15.24 14.12 20.40
CA LEU A 11 15.55 15.47 19.95
C LEU A 11 14.55 16.53 20.43
N ALA A 12 13.33 16.13 20.81
CA ALA A 12 12.29 17.02 21.32
C ALA A 12 12.53 17.50 22.76
N SER A 13 13.56 17.00 23.46
CA SER A 13 13.88 17.41 24.82
C SER A 13 14.20 18.92 24.89
N PRO A 14 13.62 19.68 25.83
CA PRO A 14 13.77 21.13 25.85
C PRO A 14 15.20 21.54 26.26
N VAL A 15 15.89 22.27 25.40
CA VAL A 15 17.24 22.80 25.69
C VAL A 15 17.22 23.83 26.81
N SER A 16 16.11 24.54 27.00
CA SER A 16 15.97 25.64 27.97
C SER A 16 16.09 25.22 29.44
N THR A 17 16.00 23.93 29.76
CA THR A 17 16.21 23.43 31.13
C THR A 17 17.70 23.32 31.50
N HIS A 18 18.60 23.48 30.52
CA HIS A 18 20.05 23.31 30.69
C HIS A 18 20.82 24.64 30.78
N VAL A 19 20.14 25.76 31.06
CA VAL A 19 20.76 27.09 31.22
C VAL A 19 21.85 27.02 32.31
N GLN A 20 23.05 27.45 31.93
CA GLN A 20 24.17 27.63 32.85
C GLN A 20 24.38 29.11 33.13
N SER A 21 24.81 29.42 34.34
CA SER A 21 25.25 30.77 34.66
C SER A 21 26.61 31.02 33.99
N ALA A 22 26.64 31.94 33.03
CA ALA A 22 27.82 32.25 32.24
C ALA A 22 28.40 33.62 32.62
N GLU A 23 29.63 33.89 32.18
CA GLU A 23 30.28 35.21 32.24
C GLU A 23 30.32 35.79 33.67
N GLN A 24 30.99 35.08 34.60
CA GLN A 24 31.11 35.47 36.02
C GLN A 24 29.76 35.77 36.71
N HIS A 25 28.72 35.01 36.38
CA HIS A 25 27.34 35.19 36.85
C HIS A 25 26.60 36.44 36.32
N ASN A 26 27.19 37.22 35.43
CA ASN A 26 26.50 38.32 34.75
C ASN A 26 25.42 37.82 33.77
N GLN A 27 25.57 36.58 33.26
CA GLN A 27 24.57 35.90 32.42
C GLN A 27 23.97 34.70 33.14
N SER A 28 23.32 34.95 34.28
CA SER A 28 22.60 33.93 35.06
C SER A 28 21.37 33.37 34.35
N VAL A 29 20.83 34.10 33.36
CA VAL A 29 19.78 33.65 32.44
C VAL A 29 20.24 33.90 31.01
N ASN A 30 20.06 32.91 30.14
CA ASN A 30 20.30 33.03 28.70
C ASN A 30 19.32 32.13 27.93
N SER A 31 19.08 32.45 26.66
CA SER A 31 17.99 31.81 25.89
C SER A 31 18.34 30.45 25.30
N LEU A 32 19.63 30.14 25.15
CA LEU A 32 20.14 29.00 24.38
C LEU A 32 19.51 28.88 22.98
N ALA A 33 19.02 29.99 22.41
CA ALA A 33 18.16 29.98 21.22
C ALA A 33 18.84 29.34 20.00
N LEU A 34 20.11 29.66 19.75
CA LEU A 34 20.87 29.08 18.64
C LEU A 34 21.10 27.56 18.83
N VAL A 35 21.29 27.10 20.06
CA VAL A 35 21.46 25.66 20.35
C VAL A 35 20.14 24.92 20.10
N SER A 36 19.03 25.46 20.60
CA SER A 36 17.69 24.93 20.34
C SER A 36 17.37 24.88 18.84
N ALA A 37 17.70 25.93 18.09
CA ALA A 37 17.51 25.98 16.64
C ALA A 37 18.30 24.88 15.91
N ARG A 38 19.53 24.57 16.33
CA ARG A 38 20.35 23.49 15.71
C ARG A 38 19.74 22.11 15.92
N TYR A 39 19.26 21.80 17.13
CA TYR A 39 18.55 20.54 17.38
C TYR A 39 17.23 20.48 16.61
N THR A 40 16.54 21.61 16.47
CA THR A 40 15.32 21.70 15.64
C THR A 40 15.63 21.40 14.17
N ILE A 41 16.75 21.89 13.62
CA ILE A 41 17.20 21.58 12.26
C ILE A 41 17.44 20.06 12.10
N GLN A 42 18.11 19.43 13.06
CA GLN A 42 18.32 17.98 13.05
C GLN A 42 16.99 17.22 13.12
N ALA A 43 16.04 17.66 13.96
CA ALA A 43 14.71 17.07 14.03
C ALA A 43 13.96 17.18 12.69
N VAL A 44 14.08 18.32 11.98
CA VAL A 44 13.48 18.49 10.64
C VAL A 44 14.09 17.51 9.63
N GLU A 45 15.38 17.22 9.70
CA GLU A 45 16.03 16.23 8.84
C GLU A 45 15.49 14.82 9.10
N VAL A 46 15.40 14.42 10.36
CA VAL A 46 14.85 13.11 10.76
C VAL A 46 13.38 12.98 10.37
N LEU A 47 12.59 14.05 10.56
CA LEU A 47 11.19 14.09 10.13
C LEU A 47 11.09 13.96 8.61
N SER A 48 11.98 14.61 7.86
CA SER A 48 12.01 14.51 6.39
C SER A 48 12.28 13.07 5.93
N MET A 49 13.19 12.34 6.59
CA MET A 49 13.42 10.92 6.32
C MET A 49 12.18 10.05 6.62
N LEU A 50 11.50 10.33 7.74
CA LEU A 50 10.27 9.63 8.13
C LEU A 50 9.14 9.85 7.11
N LEU A 51 8.88 11.10 6.73
CA LEU A 51 7.83 11.46 5.79
C LEU A 51 8.11 10.95 4.38
N SER A 52 9.38 10.97 3.95
CA SER A 52 9.77 10.41 2.64
C SER A 52 9.55 8.90 2.58
N SER A 53 9.90 8.20 3.65
CA SER A 53 9.62 6.76 3.79
C SER A 53 8.12 6.48 3.78
N HIS A 54 7.35 7.29 4.51
CA HIS A 54 5.90 7.17 4.56
C HIS A 54 5.26 7.39 3.19
N LEU A 55 5.69 8.43 2.46
CA LEU A 55 5.19 8.75 1.13
C LEU A 55 5.44 7.61 0.12
N TYR A 56 6.64 7.02 0.15
CA TYR A 56 6.95 5.83 -0.66
C TYR A 56 5.97 4.68 -0.38
N VAL A 57 5.77 4.34 0.90
CA VAL A 57 4.91 3.21 1.30
C VAL A 57 3.44 3.48 0.96
N VAL A 58 2.95 4.72 1.15
CA VAL A 58 1.57 5.08 0.82
C VAL A 58 1.33 4.99 -0.69
N CYS A 59 2.25 5.46 -1.53
CA CYS A 59 2.11 5.31 -2.98
C CYS A 59 2.06 3.83 -3.38
N MET A 60 2.89 2.99 -2.77
CA MET A 60 2.84 1.53 -2.99
C MET A 60 1.51 0.92 -2.54
N ALA A 61 0.98 1.34 -1.40
CA ALA A 61 -0.30 0.87 -0.89
C ALA A 61 -1.48 1.27 -1.79
N ILE A 62 -1.43 2.48 -2.38
CA ILE A 62 -2.41 2.94 -3.37
C ILE A 62 -2.40 2.01 -4.58
N ASP A 63 -1.22 1.71 -5.14
CA ASP A 63 -1.09 0.80 -6.29
C ASP A 63 -1.68 -0.59 -5.98
N LEU A 64 -1.33 -1.16 -4.82
CA LEU A 64 -1.85 -2.45 -4.39
C LEU A 64 -3.37 -2.45 -4.21
N ARG A 65 -3.93 -1.35 -3.69
CA ARG A 65 -5.38 -1.21 -3.53
C ARG A 65 -6.09 -1.13 -4.88
N VAL A 66 -5.51 -0.45 -5.86
CA VAL A 66 -6.07 -0.38 -7.23
C VAL A 66 -6.04 -1.75 -7.89
N ILE A 67 -4.93 -2.50 -7.78
CA ILE A 67 -4.83 -3.88 -8.25
C ILE A 67 -5.92 -4.76 -7.62
N ASP A 68 -6.12 -4.65 -6.30
CA ASP A 68 -7.15 -5.41 -5.57
C ASP A 68 -8.56 -5.06 -6.05
N GLN A 69 -8.87 -3.77 -6.26
CA GLN A 69 -10.16 -3.34 -6.81
C GLN A 69 -10.40 -3.83 -8.24
N MET A 70 -9.37 -3.82 -9.09
CA MET A 70 -9.45 -4.38 -10.44
C MET A 70 -9.76 -5.88 -10.39
N PHE A 71 -9.05 -6.62 -9.54
CA PHE A 71 -9.26 -8.05 -9.36
C PHE A 71 -10.66 -8.36 -8.84
N GLN A 72 -11.15 -7.65 -7.81
CA GLN A 72 -12.49 -7.86 -7.26
C GLN A 72 -13.58 -7.59 -8.30
N LYS A 73 -13.42 -6.56 -9.13
CA LYS A 73 -14.36 -6.26 -10.22
C LYS A 73 -14.41 -7.37 -11.25
N GLU A 74 -13.25 -7.88 -11.69
CA GLU A 74 -13.19 -8.99 -12.65
C GLU A 74 -13.70 -10.30 -12.04
N LEU A 75 -13.38 -10.57 -10.78
CA LEU A 75 -13.84 -11.77 -10.06
C LEU A 75 -15.36 -11.76 -9.94
N LYS A 76 -15.99 -10.62 -9.63
CA LYS A 76 -17.45 -10.49 -9.58
C LYS A 76 -18.10 -10.86 -10.92
N GLY A 77 -17.51 -10.46 -12.04
CA GLY A 77 -17.99 -10.84 -13.37
C GLY A 77 -17.72 -12.30 -13.74
N LEU A 78 -16.64 -12.88 -13.23
CA LEU A 78 -16.23 -14.25 -13.52
C LEU A 78 -17.02 -15.29 -12.71
N LEU A 79 -17.40 -14.98 -11.47
CA LEU A 79 -18.08 -15.92 -10.56
C LEU A 79 -19.34 -16.58 -11.15
N PRO A 80 -20.29 -15.85 -11.76
CA PRO A 80 -21.46 -16.47 -12.40
C PRO A 80 -21.08 -17.47 -13.50
N VAL A 81 -20.06 -17.15 -14.30
CA VAL A 81 -19.57 -18.02 -15.38
C VAL A 81 -18.95 -19.29 -14.81
N LEU A 82 -18.17 -19.17 -13.73
CA LEU A 82 -17.59 -20.34 -13.05
C LEU A 82 -18.67 -21.25 -12.47
N LEU A 83 -19.68 -20.67 -11.80
CA LEU A 83 -20.81 -21.42 -11.24
C LEU A 83 -21.61 -22.15 -12.32
N ASP A 84 -21.86 -21.50 -13.46
CA ASP A 84 -22.55 -22.10 -14.61
C ASP A 84 -21.74 -23.24 -15.26
N SER A 85 -20.42 -23.07 -15.36
CA SER A 85 -19.53 -24.06 -15.97
C SER A 85 -19.29 -25.30 -15.12
N HIS A 86 -19.37 -25.16 -13.79
CA HIS A 86 -18.97 -26.20 -12.84
C HIS A 86 -20.16 -26.99 -12.29
N PHE A 87 -21.29 -26.33 -12.04
CA PHE A 87 -22.49 -26.97 -11.49
C PHE A 87 -23.55 -27.20 -12.55
N LYS A 88 -24.10 -28.42 -12.62
CA LYS A 88 -25.21 -28.73 -13.56
C LYS A 88 -26.48 -27.94 -13.26
N SER A 89 -26.72 -27.63 -11.99
CA SER A 89 -27.89 -26.85 -11.54
C SER A 89 -27.76 -25.35 -11.77
N ARG A 90 -26.57 -24.86 -12.17
CA ARG A 90 -26.28 -23.47 -12.53
C ARG A 90 -26.77 -22.47 -11.48
N PRO A 91 -26.25 -22.52 -10.23
CA PRO A 91 -26.68 -21.67 -9.13
C PRO A 91 -26.10 -20.24 -9.26
N THR A 92 -26.32 -19.57 -10.39
CA THR A 92 -25.76 -18.24 -10.70
C THR A 92 -26.21 -17.17 -9.70
N GLN A 93 -27.37 -17.36 -9.07
CA GLN A 93 -27.89 -16.51 -7.98
C GLN A 93 -27.00 -16.54 -6.73
N ALA A 94 -26.17 -17.56 -6.54
CA ALA A 94 -25.22 -17.65 -5.44
C ALA A 94 -24.05 -16.66 -5.58
N ALA A 95 -23.82 -16.08 -6.76
CA ALA A 95 -22.65 -15.25 -7.04
C ALA A 95 -22.56 -13.99 -6.16
N ASP A 96 -23.68 -13.26 -5.98
CA ASP A 96 -23.70 -12.03 -5.18
C ASP A 96 -23.52 -12.29 -3.67
N PRO A 97 -24.21 -13.28 -3.05
CA PRO A 97 -23.91 -13.70 -1.69
C PRO A 97 -22.46 -14.20 -1.53
N LEU A 98 -21.95 -14.93 -2.51
CA LEU A 98 -20.61 -15.50 -2.48
C LEU A 98 -19.53 -14.41 -2.54
N ILE A 99 -19.67 -13.38 -3.39
CA ILE A 99 -18.68 -12.29 -3.45
C ILE A 99 -18.64 -11.52 -2.13
N GLY A 100 -19.79 -11.30 -1.47
CA GLY A 100 -19.85 -10.66 -0.16
C GLY A 100 -19.13 -11.49 0.91
N ALA A 101 -19.37 -12.80 0.94
CA ALA A 101 -18.69 -13.71 1.86
C ALA A 101 -17.18 -13.78 1.57
N LEU A 102 -16.77 -13.85 0.31
CA LEU A 102 -15.38 -13.91 -0.12
C LEU A 102 -14.61 -12.64 0.25
N ALA A 103 -15.19 -11.45 0.09
CA ALA A 103 -14.51 -10.18 0.37
C ALA A 103 -13.92 -10.15 1.80
N SER A 104 -14.73 -10.49 2.80
CA SER A 104 -14.29 -10.57 4.20
C SER A 104 -13.16 -11.59 4.42
N ARG A 105 -13.24 -12.74 3.75
CA ARG A 105 -12.27 -13.83 3.89
C ARG A 105 -10.94 -13.48 3.21
N LEU A 106 -11.01 -12.84 2.05
CA LEU A 106 -9.83 -12.37 1.34
C LEU A 106 -9.09 -11.29 2.13
N GLU A 107 -9.81 -10.39 2.80
CA GLU A 107 -9.21 -9.39 3.68
C GLU A 107 -8.47 -10.04 4.87
N ALA A 108 -9.10 -11.02 5.54
CA ALA A 108 -8.51 -11.73 6.68
C ALA A 108 -7.29 -12.61 6.31
N THR A 109 -7.11 -12.95 5.03
CA THR A 109 -6.08 -13.89 4.55
C THR A 109 -5.02 -13.22 3.67
N ALA A 110 -4.86 -11.89 3.77
CA ALA A 110 -3.95 -11.12 2.93
C ALA A 110 -2.45 -11.51 3.06
N SER A 111 -2.05 -12.18 4.14
CA SER A 111 -0.68 -12.65 4.37
C SER A 111 -0.35 -13.98 3.71
N LEU A 112 -1.34 -14.71 3.19
CA LEU A 112 -1.15 -16.00 2.53
C LEU A 112 -0.76 -15.83 1.06
N ASP A 113 0.03 -16.78 0.55
CA ASP A 113 0.30 -16.89 -0.89
C ASP A 113 -0.99 -17.08 -1.68
N SER A 114 -1.04 -16.53 -2.90
CA SER A 114 -2.29 -16.37 -3.65
C SER A 114 -3.07 -17.68 -3.84
N GLU A 115 -2.39 -18.78 -4.15
CA GLU A 115 -3.04 -20.09 -4.34
C GLU A 115 -3.67 -20.62 -3.05
N ALA A 116 -2.91 -20.63 -1.95
CA ALA A 116 -3.38 -21.05 -0.63
C ALA A 116 -4.48 -20.12 -0.11
N ARG A 117 -4.35 -18.80 -0.35
CA ARG A 117 -5.31 -17.77 0.00
C ARG A 117 -6.67 -18.02 -0.66
N PHE A 118 -6.71 -18.21 -1.98
CA PHE A 118 -7.96 -18.44 -2.70
C PHE A 118 -8.58 -19.77 -2.33
N LEU A 119 -7.80 -20.84 -2.21
CA LEU A 119 -8.30 -22.15 -1.79
C LEU A 119 -8.95 -22.09 -0.41
N SER A 120 -8.29 -21.43 0.55
CA SER A 120 -8.83 -21.22 1.90
C SER A 120 -10.13 -20.42 1.88
N ALA A 121 -10.18 -19.33 1.10
CA ALA A 121 -11.37 -18.49 0.98
C ALA A 121 -12.57 -19.28 0.44
N PHE A 122 -12.42 -19.98 -0.69
CA PHE A 122 -13.52 -20.75 -1.28
C PHE A 122 -13.97 -21.94 -0.43
N LYS A 123 -13.05 -22.58 0.32
CA LYS A 123 -13.41 -23.62 1.28
C LYS A 123 -14.30 -23.07 2.40
N GLN A 124 -13.96 -21.90 2.95
CA GLN A 124 -14.70 -21.29 4.05
C GLN A 124 -16.06 -20.73 3.60
N THR A 125 -16.20 -20.34 2.34
CA THR A 125 -17.45 -19.82 1.79
C THR A 125 -18.32 -20.86 1.10
N LEU A 126 -17.96 -22.15 1.14
CA LEU A 126 -18.70 -23.21 0.45
C LEU A 126 -20.16 -23.32 0.94
N HIS A 127 -20.41 -23.04 2.22
CA HIS A 127 -21.75 -23.04 2.81
C HIS A 127 -22.74 -22.12 2.09
N VAL A 128 -22.27 -21.04 1.44
CA VAL A 128 -23.11 -20.12 0.66
C VAL A 128 -23.71 -20.80 -0.57
N ILE A 129 -22.93 -21.70 -1.20
CA ILE A 129 -23.36 -22.44 -2.39
C ILE A 129 -24.28 -23.59 -1.99
N LEU A 130 -24.01 -24.24 -0.85
CA LEU A 130 -24.84 -25.32 -0.31
C LEU A 130 -26.25 -24.88 0.09
N ALA A 131 -26.54 -23.58 0.15
CA ALA A 131 -27.89 -23.05 0.31
C ALA A 131 -28.76 -23.21 -0.96
N PHE A 132 -28.15 -23.56 -2.10
CA PHE A 132 -28.81 -23.78 -3.38
C PHE A 132 -28.87 -25.28 -3.71
N PRO A 133 -29.77 -25.72 -4.62
CA PRO A 133 -29.86 -27.13 -5.01
C PRO A 133 -28.66 -27.51 -5.89
N VAL A 134 -27.54 -27.85 -5.26
CA VAL A 134 -26.30 -28.31 -5.90
C VAL A 134 -25.98 -29.75 -5.51
N ASP A 135 -25.31 -30.47 -6.40
CA ASP A 135 -24.78 -31.79 -6.09
C ASP A 135 -23.59 -31.70 -5.12
N LEU A 136 -23.50 -32.64 -4.17
CA LEU A 136 -22.48 -32.63 -3.12
C LEU A 136 -21.07 -32.96 -3.63
N GLU A 137 -20.96 -33.84 -4.63
CA GLU A 137 -19.66 -34.18 -5.22
C GLU A 137 -19.14 -33.01 -6.07
N GLU A 138 -20.03 -32.35 -6.82
CA GLU A 138 -19.71 -31.08 -7.47
C GLU A 138 -19.23 -30.07 -6.41
N ALA A 139 -20.01 -29.80 -5.37
CA ALA A 139 -19.66 -28.85 -4.31
C ALA A 139 -18.30 -29.14 -3.62
N ARG A 140 -17.93 -30.42 -3.47
CA ARG A 140 -16.63 -30.82 -2.89
C ARG A 140 -15.44 -30.41 -3.75
N SER A 141 -15.58 -30.45 -5.08
CA SER A 141 -14.52 -30.09 -6.02
C SER A 141 -14.45 -28.58 -6.32
N TRP A 142 -15.52 -27.83 -6.04
CA TRP A 142 -15.64 -26.40 -6.32
C TRP A 142 -14.48 -25.55 -5.78
N PRO A 143 -14.06 -25.65 -4.50
CA PRO A 143 -13.05 -24.74 -3.97
C PRO A 143 -11.72 -24.81 -4.72
N SER A 144 -11.28 -26.01 -5.10
CA SER A 144 -10.04 -26.21 -5.85
C SER A 144 -10.16 -25.64 -7.27
N PHE A 145 -11.30 -25.89 -7.93
CA PHE A 145 -11.58 -25.34 -9.27
C PHE A 145 -11.60 -23.80 -9.25
N ALA A 146 -12.42 -23.20 -8.40
CA ALA A 146 -12.57 -21.75 -8.31
C ALA A 146 -11.28 -21.04 -7.87
N ALA A 147 -10.49 -21.65 -6.97
CA ALA A 147 -9.19 -21.12 -6.56
C ALA A 147 -8.18 -21.11 -7.72
N SER A 148 -8.15 -22.16 -8.55
CA SER A 148 -7.26 -22.21 -9.71
C SER A 148 -7.57 -21.08 -10.71
N GLN A 149 -8.87 -20.87 -11.01
CA GLN A 149 -9.32 -19.82 -11.92
C GLN A 149 -9.07 -18.42 -11.36
N SER A 150 -9.33 -18.22 -10.08
CA SER A 150 -9.07 -16.95 -9.39
C SER A 150 -7.57 -16.64 -9.32
N THR A 151 -6.71 -17.66 -9.19
CA THR A 151 -5.25 -17.50 -9.23
C THR A 151 -4.77 -17.01 -10.59
N LEU A 152 -5.29 -17.59 -11.68
CA LEU A 152 -4.98 -17.15 -13.04
C LEU A 152 -5.46 -15.73 -13.29
N LEU A 153 -6.68 -15.41 -12.86
CA LEU A 153 -7.23 -14.06 -12.95
C LEU A 153 -6.33 -13.06 -12.21
N TYR A 154 -6.01 -13.34 -10.93
CA TYR A 154 -5.18 -12.47 -10.11
C TYR A 154 -3.80 -12.22 -10.72
N LYS A 155 -3.16 -13.25 -11.29
CA LYS A 155 -1.89 -13.12 -12.01
C LYS A 155 -2.05 -12.18 -13.22
N ARG A 156 -3.06 -12.41 -14.05
CA ARG A 156 -3.34 -11.60 -15.25
C ARG A 156 -3.59 -10.14 -14.89
N THR A 157 -4.46 -9.86 -13.91
CA THR A 157 -4.78 -8.48 -13.50
C THR A 157 -3.54 -7.75 -12.99
N ARG A 158 -2.68 -8.44 -12.22
CA ARG A 158 -1.40 -7.87 -11.76
C ARG A 158 -0.45 -7.60 -12.92
N ASP A 159 -0.29 -8.55 -13.83
CA ASP A 159 0.62 -8.43 -14.96
C ASP A 159 0.22 -7.24 -15.85
N GLN A 160 -1.08 -7.11 -16.15
CA GLN A 160 -1.64 -5.96 -16.85
C GLN A 160 -1.38 -4.62 -16.14
N TYR A 161 -1.44 -4.58 -14.81
CA TYR A 161 -1.15 -3.36 -14.05
C TYR A 161 0.31 -2.95 -14.17
N PHE A 162 1.24 -3.89 -14.01
CA PHE A 162 2.67 -3.61 -14.06
C PHE A 162 3.15 -3.28 -15.49
N GLU A 163 2.57 -3.93 -16.51
CA GLU A 163 2.84 -3.63 -17.92
C GLU A 163 2.35 -2.23 -18.31
N ASN A 164 1.21 -1.77 -17.76
CA ASN A 164 0.66 -0.44 -17.99
C ASN A 164 1.07 0.59 -16.91
N SER A 165 2.20 0.37 -16.24
CA SER A 165 2.64 1.23 -15.13
C SER A 165 2.85 2.70 -15.55
N GLU A 166 3.24 2.95 -16.80
CA GLU A 166 3.37 4.30 -17.37
C GLU A 166 2.03 5.05 -17.49
N SER A 167 0.91 4.33 -17.58
CA SER A 167 -0.42 4.94 -17.71
C SER A 167 -0.96 5.51 -16.40
N LEU A 168 -0.24 5.38 -15.27
CA LEU A 168 -0.60 5.91 -13.96
C LEU A 168 -2.05 5.58 -13.59
N LEU A 169 -2.46 4.32 -13.79
CA LEU A 169 -3.85 3.88 -13.64
C LEU A 169 -4.46 4.25 -12.28
N ALA A 170 -3.65 4.25 -11.21
CA ALA A 170 -4.08 4.63 -9.88
C ALA A 170 -4.54 6.10 -9.78
N GLU A 171 -4.07 7.02 -10.62
CA GLU A 171 -4.51 8.42 -10.57
C GLU A 171 -6.00 8.57 -10.80
N LYS A 172 -6.59 7.68 -11.61
CA LYS A 172 -8.03 7.67 -11.90
C LYS A 172 -8.86 7.36 -10.65
N TRP A 173 -8.26 6.71 -9.65
CA TRP A 173 -8.91 6.33 -8.39
C TRP A 173 -8.65 7.34 -7.27
N LEU A 174 -7.77 8.32 -7.49
CA LEU A 174 -7.42 9.34 -6.50
C LEU A 174 -8.24 10.62 -6.69
N GLY A 175 -8.53 11.29 -5.58
CA GLY A 175 -9.14 12.62 -5.60
C GLY A 175 -8.25 13.66 -6.29
N LYS A 176 -8.87 14.72 -6.81
CA LYS A 176 -8.19 15.79 -7.59
C LYS A 176 -6.97 16.40 -6.89
N LYS A 177 -6.97 16.47 -5.55
CA LYS A 177 -5.84 17.00 -4.77
C LYS A 177 -4.73 15.95 -4.61
N ASN A 178 -5.07 14.77 -4.08
CA ASN A 178 -4.11 13.71 -3.77
C ASN A 178 -3.39 13.12 -4.99
N LYS A 179 -4.01 13.17 -6.17
CA LYS A 179 -3.35 12.73 -7.41
C LYS A 179 -2.05 13.49 -7.70
N HIS A 180 -1.92 14.75 -7.29
CA HIS A 180 -0.73 15.55 -7.59
C HIS A 180 0.52 15.01 -6.89
N LEU A 181 0.38 14.59 -5.63
CA LEU A 181 1.49 14.03 -4.86
C LEU A 181 1.89 12.65 -5.39
N TYR A 182 0.90 11.82 -5.71
CA TYR A 182 1.14 10.52 -6.35
C TYR A 182 1.83 10.69 -7.72
N HIS A 183 1.34 11.63 -8.54
CA HIS A 183 1.92 11.97 -9.84
C HIS A 183 3.37 12.42 -9.72
N PHE A 184 3.67 13.29 -8.75
CA PHE A 184 5.02 13.76 -8.49
C PHE A 184 5.96 12.58 -8.19
N VAL A 185 5.57 11.66 -7.30
CA VAL A 185 6.39 10.50 -6.97
C VAL A 185 6.57 9.55 -8.15
N ARG A 186 5.48 9.21 -8.86
CA ARG A 186 5.52 8.21 -9.94
C ARG A 186 6.14 8.74 -11.22
N LYS A 187 5.87 9.99 -11.59
CA LYS A 187 6.26 10.56 -12.88
C LYS A 187 7.48 11.47 -12.77
N GLU A 188 7.43 12.49 -11.91
CA GLU A 188 8.50 13.50 -11.81
C GLU A 188 9.77 12.90 -11.19
N LEU A 189 9.64 12.12 -10.11
CA LEU A 189 10.77 11.41 -9.50
C LEU A 189 11.07 10.05 -10.18
N GLY A 190 10.19 9.59 -11.07
CA GLY A 190 10.34 8.32 -11.78
C GLY A 190 10.35 7.08 -10.88
N ILE A 191 9.65 7.12 -9.73
CA ILE A 191 9.63 6.02 -8.77
C ILE A 191 8.45 5.11 -9.07
N GLY A 192 8.67 4.05 -9.84
CA GLY A 192 7.63 3.09 -10.23
C GLY A 192 7.15 2.17 -9.08
N PRO A 193 6.02 1.46 -9.28
CA PRO A 193 5.57 0.45 -8.33
C PRO A 193 6.51 -0.77 -8.32
N ARG A 194 7.01 -1.15 -7.15
CA ARG A 194 7.93 -2.28 -7.01
C ARG A 194 7.19 -3.62 -7.03
N ARG A 195 7.57 -4.52 -7.94
CA ARG A 195 6.97 -5.88 -8.08
C ARG A 195 7.65 -6.94 -7.20
N GLY A 196 8.94 -6.75 -6.92
CA GLY A 196 9.76 -7.61 -6.05
C GLY A 196 10.79 -8.45 -6.81
N ASP A 197 12.01 -8.49 -6.30
CA ASP A 197 13.18 -9.05 -7.01
C ASP A 197 13.05 -10.55 -7.28
N VAL A 198 12.56 -11.32 -6.30
CA VAL A 198 12.34 -12.77 -6.44
C VAL A 198 11.34 -13.08 -7.56
N ARG A 199 10.27 -12.28 -7.69
CA ARG A 199 9.25 -12.47 -8.73
C ARG A 199 9.79 -12.17 -10.13
N LEU A 200 10.74 -11.24 -10.22
CA LEU A 200 11.34 -10.79 -11.47
C LEU A 200 12.60 -11.55 -11.85
N GLY A 201 13.19 -12.30 -10.92
CA GLY A 201 14.46 -13.00 -11.13
C GLY A 201 15.66 -12.06 -11.31
N ARG A 202 15.53 -10.77 -10.97
CA ARG A 202 16.58 -9.75 -11.07
C ARG A 202 16.47 -8.74 -9.94
N HIS A 203 17.57 -8.12 -9.58
CA HIS A 203 17.62 -7.07 -8.56
C HIS A 203 17.37 -5.69 -9.18
N GLU A 204 16.26 -5.04 -8.83
CA GLU A 204 15.84 -3.74 -9.42
C GLU A 204 16.42 -2.51 -8.69
N GLY A 205 17.41 -2.70 -7.82
CA GLY A 205 17.94 -1.64 -6.96
C GLY A 205 17.26 -1.62 -5.59
N SER A 206 17.83 -0.88 -4.65
CA SER A 206 17.34 -0.86 -3.27
C SER A 206 16.20 0.14 -3.08
N VAL A 207 15.25 -0.22 -2.22
CA VAL A 207 14.17 0.69 -1.77
C VAL A 207 14.75 2.00 -1.21
N SER A 208 15.93 1.94 -0.62
CA SER A 208 16.62 3.11 -0.07
C SER A 208 16.91 4.17 -1.13
N ILE A 209 17.24 3.79 -2.37
CA ILE A 209 17.52 4.77 -3.45
C ILE A 209 16.26 5.58 -3.78
N ASP A 210 15.12 4.90 -3.89
CA ASP A 210 13.84 5.56 -4.19
C ASP A 210 13.38 6.47 -3.04
N VAL A 211 13.55 6.02 -1.79
CA VAL A 211 13.27 6.85 -0.62
C VAL A 211 14.21 8.05 -0.56
N SER A 212 15.49 7.89 -0.92
CA SER A 212 16.46 8.99 -0.98
C SER A 212 16.07 10.05 -2.02
N LYS A 213 15.57 9.68 -3.20
CA LYS A 213 15.07 10.65 -4.19
C LYS A 213 13.93 11.51 -3.64
N ILE A 214 12.99 10.89 -2.91
CA ILE A 214 11.91 11.63 -2.25
C ILE A 214 12.49 12.56 -1.19
N TYR A 215 13.40 12.07 -0.36
CA TYR A 215 14.06 12.88 0.67
C TYR A 215 14.82 14.07 0.09
N GLU A 216 15.57 13.88 -0.98
CA GLU A 216 16.26 14.96 -1.69
C GLU A 216 15.28 16.02 -2.20
N SER A 217 14.12 15.61 -2.72
CA SER A 217 13.07 16.54 -3.18
C SER A 217 12.43 17.36 -2.05
N VAL A 218 12.37 16.80 -0.84
CA VAL A 218 11.92 17.51 0.37
C VAL A 218 12.96 18.56 0.77
N ARG A 219 14.25 18.21 0.68
CA ARG A 219 15.38 19.07 1.07
C ARG A 219 15.64 20.19 0.06
N SER A 220 15.51 19.93 -1.24
CA SER A 220 15.62 20.93 -2.30
C SER A 220 14.42 21.87 -2.36
N GLY A 221 13.30 21.48 -1.73
CA GLY A 221 12.05 22.21 -1.70
C GLY A 221 11.22 22.08 -2.98
N GLU A 222 11.60 21.20 -3.90
CA GLU A 222 10.82 20.88 -5.10
C GLU A 222 9.44 20.34 -4.74
N LEU A 223 9.36 19.46 -3.73
CA LEU A 223 8.10 18.92 -3.25
C LEU A 223 7.11 20.03 -2.85
N TYR A 224 7.58 21.09 -2.19
CA TYR A 224 6.73 22.19 -1.72
C TYR A 224 6.10 22.97 -2.89
N LYS A 225 6.82 23.11 -4.02
CA LYS A 225 6.28 23.73 -5.23
C LYS A 225 5.06 22.95 -5.76
N PHE A 226 5.08 21.63 -5.63
CA PHE A 226 3.96 20.76 -5.99
C PHE A 226 2.83 20.80 -4.95
N MET A 227 3.17 20.83 -3.65
CA MET A 227 2.18 20.89 -2.57
C MET A 227 1.39 22.20 -2.54
N ASN A 228 1.99 23.32 -2.93
CA ASN A 228 1.29 24.61 -3.04
C ASN A 228 0.10 24.60 -4.01
N ARG A 229 -0.01 23.60 -4.89
CA ARG A 229 -1.16 23.43 -5.79
C ARG A 229 -2.29 22.58 -5.17
N MET A 230 -2.04 21.94 -4.03
CA MET A 230 -3.01 21.06 -3.36
C MET A 230 -3.89 21.80 -2.35
N PHE A 231 -3.36 22.82 -1.70
CA PHE A 231 -4.05 23.63 -0.70
C PHE A 231 -4.61 24.90 -1.32
#